data_AF-A0A4D7DLW3-F1
#
_entry.id   AF-A0A4D7DLW3-F1
#
_cell.length_a   1.000
_cell.length_b   1.000
_cell.length_c   1.000
_cell.angle_alpha   90.00
_cell.angle_beta   90.00
_cell.angle_gamma   90.00
#
_symmetry.space_group_name_H-M   'P 1'
#
loop_
_entity.id
_entity.type
_entity.pdbx_description
1 polymer ?
#
loop_
_entity_poly.entity_id
_entity_poly.type
_entity_poly.pdbx_seq_one_letter_code
_entity_poly.pdbx_strand_id
1 'polypeptide(L)'
;MTCGHCGCAMVAEIKKAKYIYYHCSRFKGKCPEKYVRQEVLEEKFSELMNKLTFPHWILAEVQQVLHDGRAAEQRDREETRGRLAAEADRLQRRLDVLYSDRVDGRIDVEFYDRMVAQWRDERARCLRDMELLDSADDGYADDALEILRLVQNAHHEFAKRPPTEKRRMLNLLLSNCSWAHGCLTANFRHPFDIIAENVVCGAGLGAWRQLRWPVERQL
;
A
#
# COMPACT_ATOMS: atom_id res chain seq x y z
N MET A 1 17.77 -17.84 -2.41
CA MET A 1 19.04 -17.23 -2.85
C MET A 1 19.78 -18.21 -3.74
N THR A 2 20.36 -17.71 -4.82
CA THR A 2 21.10 -18.51 -5.82
C THR A 2 22.58 -18.14 -5.84
N CYS A 3 23.41 -19.02 -6.39
CA CYS A 3 24.82 -18.75 -6.65
C CYS A 3 24.92 -17.99 -7.98
N GLY A 4 25.55 -16.81 -7.97
CA GLY A 4 25.70 -15.99 -9.18
C GLY A 4 26.62 -16.61 -10.24
N HIS A 5 27.45 -17.60 -9.88
CA HIS A 5 28.33 -18.28 -10.84
C HIS A 5 27.61 -19.31 -11.72
N CYS A 6 26.72 -20.13 -11.14
CA CYS A 6 26.11 -21.26 -11.84
C CYS A 6 24.57 -21.27 -11.78
N GLY A 7 23.97 -20.34 -11.04
CA GLY A 7 22.52 -20.25 -10.81
C GLY A 7 21.95 -21.34 -9.90
N CYS A 8 22.77 -22.23 -9.33
CA CYS A 8 22.32 -23.23 -8.36
C CYS A 8 21.85 -22.58 -7.05
N ALA A 9 21.05 -23.30 -6.27
CA ALA A 9 20.64 -22.82 -4.94
C ALA A 9 21.84 -22.72 -3.98
N MET A 10 21.84 -21.68 -3.15
CA MET A 10 22.72 -21.59 -1.98
C MET A 10 22.05 -22.29 -0.81
N VAL A 11 22.74 -23.24 -0.19
CA VAL A 11 22.22 -24.11 0.87
C VAL A 11 23.00 -23.89 2.17
N ALA A 12 22.31 -23.93 3.29
CA ALA A 12 22.88 -23.79 4.62
C ALA A 12 23.37 -25.14 5.17
N GLU A 13 24.54 -25.15 5.79
CA GLU A 13 25.11 -26.28 6.52
C GLU A 13 25.48 -25.85 7.94
N ILE A 14 25.06 -26.64 8.94
CA ILE A 14 25.38 -26.38 10.35
C ILE A 14 26.67 -27.10 10.71
N LYS A 15 27.67 -26.36 11.17
CA LYS A 15 28.95 -26.87 11.68
C LYS A 15 29.03 -26.69 13.19
N LYS A 16 29.50 -27.73 13.89
CA LYS A 16 29.69 -27.74 15.36
C LYS A 16 28.43 -27.34 16.14
N ALA A 17 27.25 -27.72 15.63
CA ALA A 17 25.94 -27.38 16.20
C ALA A 17 25.66 -25.88 16.46
N LYS A 18 26.53 -24.98 15.98
CA LYS A 18 26.48 -23.54 16.31
C LYS A 18 26.66 -22.63 15.10
N TYR A 19 27.56 -22.98 14.18
CA TYR A 19 27.94 -22.09 13.08
C TYR A 19 27.21 -22.48 11.80
N ILE A 20 26.56 -21.51 11.15
CA ILE A 20 25.82 -21.74 9.91
C ILE A 20 26.63 -21.17 8.74
N TYR A 21 26.91 -22.02 7.77
CA TYR A 21 27.61 -21.66 6.54
C TYR A 21 26.72 -21.89 5.33
N TYR A 22 26.72 -20.95 4.40
CA TYR A 22 26.07 -21.09 3.11
C TYR A 22 27.09 -21.47 2.04
N HIS A 23 26.69 -22.35 1.15
CA HIS A 23 27.49 -22.77 0.00
C HIS A 23 26.61 -23.11 -1.19
N CYS A 24 27.18 -23.08 -2.38
CA CYS A 24 26.50 -23.54 -3.59
C CYS A 24 26.20 -25.04 -3.48
N SER A 25 24.98 -25.46 -3.84
CA SER A 25 24.61 -26.89 -3.85
C SER A 25 25.40 -27.72 -4.85
N ARG A 26 26.11 -27.07 -5.80
CA ARG A 26 26.94 -27.71 -6.85
C ARG A 26 26.17 -28.72 -7.70
N PHE A 27 24.85 -28.56 -7.80
CA PHE A 27 23.99 -29.46 -8.60
C PHE A 27 24.39 -29.51 -10.08
N LYS A 28 24.84 -28.39 -10.65
CA LYS A 28 25.34 -28.29 -12.04
C LYS A 28 26.84 -28.59 -12.19
N GLY A 29 27.50 -29.13 -11.17
CA GLY A 29 28.93 -29.48 -11.19
C GLY A 29 29.81 -28.59 -10.31
N LYS A 30 31.13 -28.60 -10.59
CA LYS A 30 32.13 -27.87 -9.79
C LYS A 30 31.90 -26.36 -9.87
N CYS A 31 31.51 -25.76 -8.75
CA CYS A 31 31.36 -24.31 -8.61
C CYS A 31 32.52 -23.75 -7.76
N PRO A 32 33.21 -22.68 -8.20
CA PRO A 32 34.33 -22.08 -7.47
C PRO A 32 33.90 -21.23 -6.25
N GLU A 33 32.60 -21.00 -6.07
CA GLU A 33 32.08 -20.18 -4.98
C GLU A 33 32.48 -20.74 -3.61
N LYS A 34 33.02 -19.86 -2.76
CA LYS A 34 33.50 -20.21 -1.42
C LYS A 34 32.34 -20.31 -0.44
N TYR A 35 32.58 -21.00 0.66
CA TYR A 35 31.64 -21.02 1.77
C TYR A 35 31.60 -19.63 2.39
N VAL A 36 30.40 -19.14 2.68
CA VAL A 36 30.17 -17.86 3.35
C VAL A 36 29.47 -18.11 4.68
N ARG A 37 29.86 -17.35 5.70
CA ARG A 37 29.25 -17.38 7.02
C ARG A 37 27.89 -16.66 7.00
N GLN A 38 26.90 -17.16 7.73
CA GLN A 38 25.58 -16.50 7.81
C GLN A 38 25.70 -15.05 8.26
N GLU A 39 26.60 -14.76 9.20
CA GLU A 39 26.80 -13.41 9.75
C GLU A 39 27.19 -12.40 8.64
N VAL A 40 28.00 -12.82 7.67
CA VAL A 40 28.41 -11.99 6.53
C VAL A 40 27.24 -11.73 5.58
N LEU A 41 26.39 -12.74 5.35
CA LEU A 41 25.17 -12.56 4.55
C LEU A 41 24.20 -11.60 5.22
N GLU A 42 24.01 -11.72 6.54
CA GLU A 42 23.14 -10.83 7.30
C GLU A 42 23.63 -9.39 7.25
N GLU A 43 24.93 -9.15 7.34
CA GLU A 43 25.53 -7.82 7.15
C GLU A 43 25.22 -7.27 5.75
N LYS A 44 25.42 -8.05 4.68
CA LYS A 44 25.11 -7.62 3.32
C LYS A 44 23.62 -7.38 3.06
N PHE A 45 22.74 -8.17 3.67
CA PHE A 45 21.31 -7.88 3.62
C PHE A 45 20.96 -6.60 4.38
N SER A 46 21.60 -6.33 5.52
CA SER A 46 21.41 -5.09 6.28
C SER A 46 21.85 -3.88 5.47
N GLU A 47 23.01 -3.96 4.78
CA GLU A 47 23.49 -2.91 3.87
C GLU A 47 22.48 -2.60 2.76
N LEU A 48 21.79 -3.61 2.21
CA LEU A 48 20.73 -3.39 1.23
C LEU A 48 19.55 -2.65 1.86
N MET A 49 19.12 -3.00 3.08
CA MET A 49 18.00 -2.33 3.75
C MET A 49 18.29 -0.85 4.07
N ASN A 50 19.56 -0.47 4.25
CA ASN A 50 19.92 0.95 4.38
C ASN A 50 19.54 1.79 3.17
N LYS A 51 19.49 1.20 1.97
CA LYS A 51 19.05 1.91 0.75
C LYS A 51 17.57 2.30 0.76
N LEU A 52 16.78 1.68 1.62
CA LEU A 52 15.37 2.02 1.81
C LEU A 52 15.18 3.08 2.90
N THR A 53 16.22 3.44 3.66
CA THR A 53 16.08 4.34 4.81
C THR A 53 16.05 5.79 4.34
N PHE A 54 14.94 6.48 4.61
CA PHE A 54 14.82 7.92 4.39
C PHE A 54 15.51 8.71 5.51
N PRO A 55 16.10 9.88 5.21
CA PRO A 55 16.36 10.90 6.22
C PRO A 55 15.08 11.22 6.99
N HIS A 56 15.17 11.38 8.31
CA HIS A 56 14.00 11.54 9.18
C HIS A 56 13.09 12.71 8.76
N TRP A 57 13.67 13.79 8.25
CA TRP A 57 12.93 14.96 7.79
C TRP A 57 12.11 14.70 6.52
N ILE A 58 12.63 13.91 5.56
CA ILE A 58 11.88 13.53 4.34
C ILE A 58 10.69 12.65 4.71
N LEU A 59 10.91 11.70 5.61
CA LEU A 59 9.85 10.81 6.05
C LEU A 59 8.71 11.58 6.73
N ALA A 60 9.05 12.52 7.61
CA ALA A 60 8.06 13.37 8.27
C ALA A 60 7.25 14.18 7.25
N GLU A 61 7.89 14.74 6.22
CA GLU A 61 7.18 15.46 5.16
C GLU A 61 6.26 14.55 4.35
N VAL A 62 6.73 13.36 3.94
CA VAL A 62 5.90 12.40 3.18
C VAL A 62 4.70 11.93 4.00
N GLN A 63 4.91 11.61 5.28
CA GLN A 63 3.83 11.25 6.19
C GLN A 63 2.83 12.38 6.35
N GLN A 64 3.29 13.62 6.48
CA GLN A 64 2.42 14.78 6.60
C GLN A 64 1.57 14.98 5.33
N VAL A 65 2.16 14.90 4.15
CA VAL A 65 1.43 15.03 2.88
C VAL A 65 0.35 13.94 2.73
N LEU A 66 0.66 12.70 3.09
CA LEU A 66 -0.32 11.60 3.07
C LEU A 66 -1.46 11.83 4.08
N HIS A 67 -1.14 12.28 5.29
CA HIS A 67 -2.13 12.61 6.31
C HIS A 67 -3.03 13.77 5.89
N ASP A 68 -2.46 14.84 5.33
CA ASP A 68 -3.20 16.01 4.88
C ASP A 68 -4.10 15.67 3.67
N GLY A 69 -3.59 14.86 2.73
CA GLY A 69 -4.36 14.35 1.60
C GLY A 69 -5.56 13.51 2.05
N ARG A 70 -5.34 12.55 2.96
CA ARG A 70 -6.41 11.75 3.57
C ARG A 70 -7.45 12.62 4.28
N ALA A 71 -6.99 13.59 5.07
CA ALA A 71 -7.88 14.46 5.80
C ALA A 71 -8.73 15.33 4.86
N ALA A 72 -8.16 15.75 3.72
CA ALA A 72 -8.91 16.47 2.68
C ALA A 72 -9.95 15.57 2.01
N GLU A 73 -9.56 14.37 1.57
CA GLU A 73 -10.47 13.42 0.94
C GLU A 73 -11.63 13.03 1.86
N GLN A 74 -11.35 12.77 3.13
CA GLN A 74 -12.37 12.47 4.14
C GLN A 74 -13.37 13.62 4.27
N ARG A 75 -12.89 14.87 4.31
CA ARG A 75 -13.78 16.05 4.40
C ARG A 75 -14.66 16.19 3.17
N ASP A 76 -14.10 16.06 1.98
CA ASP A 76 -14.84 16.19 0.72
C ASP A 76 -15.90 15.07 0.61
N ARG A 77 -15.57 13.87 1.08
CA ARG A 77 -16.48 12.73 1.18
C ARG A 77 -17.61 12.99 2.15
N GLU A 78 -17.29 13.44 3.38
CA GLU A 78 -18.29 13.78 4.40
C GLU A 78 -19.22 14.89 3.93
N GLU A 79 -18.70 15.92 3.26
CA GLU A 79 -19.51 16.99 2.68
C GLU A 79 -20.46 16.45 1.61
N THR A 80 -19.95 15.63 0.69
CA THR A 80 -20.76 15.03 -0.39
C THR A 80 -21.86 14.13 0.19
N ARG A 81 -21.52 13.29 1.17
CA ARG A 81 -22.47 12.44 1.90
C ARG A 81 -23.54 13.28 2.60
N GLY A 82 -23.14 14.36 3.27
CA GLY A 82 -24.06 15.29 3.93
C GLY A 82 -25.05 15.94 2.95
N ARG A 83 -24.59 16.33 1.76
CA ARG A 83 -25.44 16.90 0.70
C ARG A 83 -26.46 15.89 0.17
N LEU A 84 -26.03 14.65 -0.12
CA LEU A 84 -26.90 13.58 -0.59
C LEU A 84 -27.94 13.17 0.46
N ALA A 85 -27.53 13.08 1.74
CA ALA A 85 -28.43 12.77 2.84
C ALA A 85 -29.49 13.87 3.02
N ALA A 86 -29.09 15.14 3.02
CA ALA A 86 -30.01 16.26 3.12
C ALA A 86 -31.04 16.30 1.97
N GLU A 87 -30.62 15.94 0.76
CA GLU A 87 -31.51 15.84 -0.41
C GLU A 87 -32.49 14.68 -0.28
N ALA A 88 -32.03 13.49 0.13
CA ALA A 88 -32.89 12.34 0.37
C ALA A 88 -33.95 12.63 1.45
N ASP A 89 -33.57 13.31 2.54
CA ASP A 89 -34.47 13.73 3.62
C ASP A 89 -35.47 14.80 3.16
N ARG A 90 -35.04 15.72 2.29
CA ARG A 90 -35.93 16.70 1.67
C ARG A 90 -36.99 16.02 0.81
N LEU A 91 -36.60 15.05 -0.01
CA LEU A 91 -37.52 14.28 -0.86
C LEU A 91 -38.47 13.42 -0.03
N GLN A 92 -37.98 12.80 1.05
CA GLN A 92 -38.83 12.05 1.98
C GLN A 92 -39.91 12.94 2.60
N ARG A 93 -39.53 14.10 3.15
CA ARG A 93 -40.50 15.05 3.71
C ARG A 93 -41.55 15.50 2.70
N ARG A 94 -41.16 15.70 1.43
CA ARG A 94 -42.10 16.03 0.36
C ARG A 94 -43.07 14.89 0.06
N LEU A 95 -42.59 13.65 0.06
CA LEU A 95 -43.44 12.46 -0.10
C LEU A 95 -44.45 12.34 1.05
N ASP A 96 -44.04 12.61 2.28
CA ASP A 96 -44.92 12.55 3.45
C ASP A 96 -46.05 13.60 3.37
N VAL A 97 -45.72 14.85 2.99
CA VAL A 97 -46.70 15.91 2.78
C VAL A 97 -47.66 15.58 1.63
N LEU A 98 -47.11 15.09 0.51
CA LEU A 98 -47.90 14.72 -0.66
C LEU A 98 -48.91 13.62 -0.35
N TYR A 99 -48.54 12.67 0.51
CA TYR A 99 -49.45 11.64 1.00
C TYR A 99 -50.60 12.24 1.81
N SER A 100 -50.33 13.16 2.74
CA SER A 100 -51.37 13.87 3.50
C SER A 100 -52.30 14.67 2.58
N ASP A 101 -51.76 15.43 1.61
CA ASP A 101 -52.57 16.21 0.67
C ASP A 101 -53.46 15.33 -0.22
N ARG A 102 -53.02 14.10 -0.56
CA ARG A 102 -53.84 13.12 -1.28
C ARG A 102 -54.99 12.60 -0.43
N VAL A 103 -54.74 12.31 0.85
CA VAL A 103 -55.77 11.87 1.80
C VAL A 103 -56.83 12.95 2.02
N ASP A 104 -56.40 14.21 2.10
CA ASP A 104 -57.28 15.38 2.22
C ASP A 104 -58.02 15.74 0.92
N GLY A 105 -57.75 15.02 -0.18
CA GLY A 105 -58.40 15.22 -1.48
C GLY A 105 -57.98 16.51 -2.21
N ARG A 106 -56.87 17.13 -1.82
CA ARG A 106 -56.36 18.38 -2.44
C ARG A 106 -55.73 18.17 -3.81
N ILE A 107 -55.32 16.93 -4.11
CA ILE A 107 -54.66 16.54 -5.36
C ILE A 107 -55.31 15.28 -5.93
N ASP A 108 -55.30 15.16 -7.26
CA ASP A 108 -55.80 13.97 -7.97
C ASP A 108 -54.78 12.80 -7.94
N VAL A 109 -55.22 11.64 -8.44
CA VAL A 109 -54.42 10.41 -8.47
C VAL A 109 -53.27 10.52 -9.47
N GLU A 110 -53.51 11.07 -10.66
CA GLU A 110 -52.51 11.14 -11.73
C GLU A 110 -51.33 12.04 -11.32
N PHE A 111 -51.62 13.16 -10.67
CA PHE A 111 -50.61 14.05 -10.11
C PHE A 111 -49.82 13.36 -9.00
N TYR A 112 -50.52 12.70 -8.07
CA TYR A 112 -49.88 11.95 -6.98
C TYR A 112 -48.92 10.89 -7.52
N ASP A 113 -49.38 10.02 -8.43
CA ASP A 113 -48.59 8.92 -8.97
C ASP A 113 -47.34 9.42 -9.69
N ARG A 114 -47.46 10.48 -10.50
CA ARG A 114 -46.32 11.09 -11.20
C ARG A 114 -45.27 11.63 -10.23
N MET A 115 -45.70 12.39 -9.22
CA MET A 115 -44.78 13.01 -8.26
C MET A 115 -44.12 11.97 -7.35
N VAL A 116 -44.87 10.95 -6.92
CA VAL A 116 -44.34 9.83 -6.12
C VAL A 116 -43.28 9.06 -6.90
N ALA A 117 -43.55 8.71 -8.16
CA ALA A 117 -42.58 8.00 -9.00
C ALA A 117 -41.28 8.82 -9.13
N GLN A 118 -41.39 10.10 -9.48
CA GLN A 118 -40.23 10.97 -9.65
C GLN A 118 -39.39 11.09 -8.36
N TRP A 119 -40.01 11.47 -7.24
CA TRP A 119 -39.26 11.73 -6.01
C TRP A 119 -38.74 10.45 -5.35
N ARG A 120 -39.42 9.30 -5.52
CA ARG A 120 -38.87 8.01 -5.08
C ARG A 120 -37.63 7.63 -5.89
N ASP A 121 -37.66 7.85 -7.20
CA ASP A 121 -36.51 7.57 -8.07
C ASP A 121 -35.32 8.48 -7.74
N GLU A 122 -35.55 9.78 -7.55
CA GLU A 122 -34.53 10.75 -7.15
C GLU A 122 -33.94 10.41 -5.78
N ARG A 123 -34.78 10.05 -4.80
CA ARG A 123 -34.33 9.63 -3.47
C ARG A 123 -33.53 8.34 -3.55
N ALA A 124 -33.98 7.36 -4.34
CA ALA A 124 -33.27 6.11 -4.53
C ALA A 124 -31.91 6.31 -5.22
N ARG A 125 -31.77 7.30 -6.11
CA ARG A 125 -30.46 7.71 -6.67
C ARG A 125 -29.54 8.23 -5.58
N CYS A 126 -30.00 9.17 -4.76
CA CYS A 126 -29.20 9.72 -3.66
C CYS A 126 -28.69 8.62 -2.70
N LEU A 127 -29.55 7.65 -2.37
CA LEU A 127 -29.17 6.50 -1.52
C LEU A 127 -28.11 5.62 -2.18
N ARG A 128 -28.23 5.33 -3.48
CA ARG A 128 -27.22 4.55 -4.22
C ARG A 128 -25.88 5.27 -4.32
N ASP A 129 -25.91 6.58 -4.56
CA ASP A 129 -24.69 7.38 -4.67
C ASP A 129 -23.94 7.42 -3.33
N MET A 130 -24.65 7.43 -2.20
CA MET A 130 -24.02 7.28 -0.87
C MET A 130 -23.42 5.89 -0.66
N GLU A 131 -24.11 4.82 -1.08
CA GLU A 131 -23.56 3.45 -0.99
C GLU A 131 -22.28 3.30 -1.83
N LEU A 132 -22.26 3.93 -3.02
CA LEU A 132 -21.07 3.95 -3.87
C LEU A 132 -19.92 4.71 -3.20
N LEU A 133 -20.23 5.84 -2.56
CA LEU A 133 -19.26 6.66 -1.86
C LEU A 133 -18.66 5.94 -0.64
N ASP A 134 -19.47 5.16 0.09
CA ASP A 134 -19.05 4.38 1.25
C ASP A 134 -18.27 3.09 0.84
N SER A 135 -18.45 2.61 -0.38
CA SER A 135 -17.73 1.42 -0.92
C SER A 135 -16.45 1.74 -1.67
N ALA A 136 -16.13 3.02 -1.89
CA ALA A 136 -14.84 3.42 -2.45
C ALA A 136 -13.71 3.08 -1.46
N ASP A 137 -12.72 2.31 -1.93
CA ASP A 137 -11.63 1.80 -1.10
C ASP A 137 -10.57 2.89 -0.83
N ASP A 138 -10.45 3.30 0.44
CA ASP A 138 -9.47 4.29 0.92
C ASP A 138 -8.15 3.67 1.36
N GLY A 139 -8.00 2.35 1.18
CA GLY A 139 -6.86 1.60 1.69
C GLY A 139 -5.51 2.08 1.19
N TYR A 140 -5.43 2.76 0.04
CA TYR A 140 -4.17 3.13 -0.59
C TYR A 140 -3.27 4.03 0.30
N ALA A 141 -3.83 5.05 0.95
CA ALA A 141 -3.05 5.94 1.82
C ALA A 141 -2.60 5.22 3.10
N ASP A 142 -3.45 4.34 3.63
CA ASP A 142 -3.14 3.52 4.80
C ASP A 142 -2.05 2.48 4.49
N ASP A 143 -2.16 1.81 3.35
CA ASP A 143 -1.16 0.89 2.82
C ASP A 143 0.18 1.61 2.60
N ALA A 144 0.16 2.81 2.02
CA ALA A 144 1.36 3.63 1.81
C ALA A 144 2.03 4.00 3.14
N LEU A 145 1.25 4.41 4.14
CA LEU A 145 1.77 4.71 5.49
C LEU A 145 2.34 3.45 6.17
N GLU A 146 1.69 2.30 6.02
CA GLU A 146 2.18 1.03 6.55
C GLU A 146 3.49 0.60 5.88
N ILE A 147 3.59 0.72 4.55
CA ILE A 147 4.81 0.46 3.79
C ILE A 147 5.94 1.36 4.26
N LEU A 148 5.70 2.66 4.42
CA LEU A 148 6.71 3.62 4.89
C LEU A 148 7.20 3.29 6.31
N ARG A 149 6.28 2.91 7.21
CA ARG A 149 6.62 2.46 8.58
C ARG A 149 7.45 1.19 8.57
N LEU A 150 7.10 0.23 7.72
CA LEU A 150 7.84 -1.02 7.56
C LEU A 150 9.27 -0.71 7.10
N VAL A 151 9.42 0.12 6.08
CA VAL A 151 10.71 0.50 5.50
C VAL A 151 11.60 1.23 6.51
N GLN A 152 11.05 2.20 7.25
CA GLN A 152 11.80 2.98 8.23
C GLN A 152 12.44 2.08 9.30
N ASN A 153 11.70 1.07 9.77
CA ASN A 153 12.15 0.20 10.84
C ASN A 153 12.90 -1.04 10.33
N ALA A 154 12.81 -1.36 9.03
CA ALA A 154 13.35 -2.58 8.44
C ALA A 154 14.83 -2.79 8.77
N HIS A 155 15.67 -1.76 8.58
CA HIS A 155 17.10 -1.87 8.87
C HIS A 155 17.39 -2.15 10.35
N HIS A 156 16.76 -1.39 11.26
CA HIS A 156 16.99 -1.52 12.70
C HIS A 156 16.47 -2.84 13.27
N GLU A 157 15.32 -3.29 12.79
CA GLU A 157 14.64 -4.50 13.24
C GLU A 157 15.27 -5.77 12.67
N PHE A 158 15.82 -5.71 11.44
CA PHE A 158 16.39 -6.88 10.78
C PHE A 158 17.48 -7.56 11.60
N ALA A 159 18.37 -6.78 12.21
CA ALA A 159 19.48 -7.32 12.98
C ALA A 159 19.03 -8.09 14.23
N LYS A 160 17.97 -7.62 14.90
CA LYS A 160 17.48 -8.12 16.20
C LYS A 160 16.53 -9.31 16.10
N ARG A 161 15.90 -9.49 14.94
CA ARG A 161 14.86 -10.52 14.74
C ARG A 161 15.41 -11.94 14.64
N PRO A 162 14.61 -12.97 14.99
CA PRO A 162 15.01 -14.36 14.81
C PRO A 162 15.13 -14.74 13.33
N PRO A 163 15.88 -15.81 12.97
CA PRO A 163 16.14 -16.17 11.57
C PRO A 163 14.89 -16.40 10.70
N THR A 164 13.80 -16.92 11.29
CA THR A 164 12.53 -17.15 10.62
C THR A 164 11.87 -15.84 10.18
N GLU A 165 11.86 -14.83 11.04
CA GLU A 165 11.34 -13.50 10.74
C GLU A 165 12.23 -12.74 9.76
N LYS A 166 13.56 -12.82 9.91
CA LYS A 166 14.51 -12.27 8.93
C LYS A 166 14.18 -12.78 7.53
N ARG A 167 13.94 -14.09 7.39
CA ARG A 167 13.56 -14.70 6.11
C ARG A 167 12.23 -14.18 5.59
N ARG A 168 11.21 -14.03 6.45
CA ARG A 168 9.91 -13.47 6.06
C ARG A 168 10.06 -12.05 5.52
N MET A 169 10.85 -11.22 6.20
CA MET A 169 11.10 -9.84 5.79
C MET A 169 11.88 -9.76 4.48
N LEU A 170 12.92 -10.58 4.29
CA LEU A 170 13.65 -10.65 3.02
C LEU A 170 12.76 -11.13 1.86
N ASN A 171 11.86 -12.08 2.10
CA ASN A 171 10.92 -12.54 1.09
C ASN A 171 9.88 -11.48 0.70
N LEU A 172 9.54 -10.59 1.63
CA LEU A 172 8.63 -9.47 1.39
C LEU A 172 9.31 -8.34 0.61
N LEU A 173 10.56 -8.01 0.95
CA LEU A 173 11.26 -6.84 0.40
C LEU A 173 12.02 -7.15 -0.90
N LEU A 174 12.57 -8.35 -1.03
CA LEU A 174 13.56 -8.67 -2.08
C LEU A 174 13.10 -9.80 -3.00
N SER A 175 13.63 -9.76 -4.21
CA SER A 175 13.54 -10.80 -5.21
C SER A 175 14.91 -11.04 -5.84
N ASN A 176 15.08 -12.19 -6.50
CA ASN A 176 16.26 -12.51 -7.29
C ASN A 176 17.61 -12.38 -6.54
N CYS A 177 17.64 -12.68 -5.23
CA CYS A 177 18.86 -12.60 -4.45
C CYS A 177 19.89 -13.64 -4.92
N SER A 178 21.08 -13.17 -5.30
CA SER A 178 22.21 -13.97 -5.74
C SER A 178 23.50 -13.60 -5.01
N TRP A 179 24.36 -14.60 -4.80
CA TRP A 179 25.65 -14.45 -4.14
C TRP A 179 26.77 -14.93 -5.06
N ALA A 180 27.75 -14.07 -5.33
CA ALA A 180 28.97 -14.43 -6.04
C ALA A 180 30.13 -13.52 -5.64
N HIS A 181 31.35 -14.04 -5.62
CA HIS A 181 32.57 -13.25 -5.40
C HIS A 181 32.56 -12.39 -4.11
N GLY A 182 31.91 -12.87 -3.04
CA GLY A 182 31.80 -12.08 -1.81
C GLY A 182 30.78 -10.94 -1.86
N CYS A 183 30.01 -10.83 -2.94
CA CYS A 183 29.02 -9.78 -3.15
C CYS A 183 27.60 -10.36 -3.22
N LEU A 184 26.67 -9.66 -2.56
CA LEU A 184 25.24 -9.95 -2.62
C LEU A 184 24.57 -9.01 -3.63
N THR A 185 23.85 -9.57 -4.59
CA THR A 185 23.02 -8.82 -5.54
C THR A 185 21.56 -9.21 -5.35
N ALA A 186 20.66 -8.25 -5.27
CA ALA A 186 19.22 -8.49 -5.14
C ALA A 186 18.43 -7.32 -5.74
N ASN A 187 17.19 -7.61 -6.14
CA ASN A 187 16.25 -6.60 -6.61
C ASN A 187 15.21 -6.35 -5.53
N PHE A 188 14.84 -5.09 -5.29
CA PHE A 188 13.67 -4.78 -4.47
C PHE A 188 12.40 -5.19 -5.22
N ARG A 189 11.40 -5.65 -4.46
CA ARG A 189 10.06 -5.88 -4.98
C ARG A 189 9.29 -4.57 -5.00
N HIS A 190 8.32 -4.44 -5.90
CA HIS A 190 7.38 -3.33 -5.86
C HIS A 190 6.57 -3.33 -4.56
N PRO A 191 6.35 -2.18 -3.90
CA PRO A 191 6.77 -0.81 -4.28
C PRO A 191 8.12 -0.35 -3.71
N PHE A 192 8.91 -1.24 -3.10
CA PHE A 192 10.19 -0.90 -2.45
C PHE A 192 11.29 -0.52 -3.45
N ASP A 193 11.17 -0.93 -4.71
CA ASP A 193 12.03 -0.53 -5.82
C ASP A 193 11.96 0.99 -6.09
N ILE A 194 10.75 1.53 -6.20
CA ILE A 194 10.51 2.97 -6.38
C ILE A 194 11.13 3.75 -5.22
N ILE A 195 10.97 3.25 -3.99
CA ILE A 195 11.56 3.88 -2.81
C ILE A 195 13.09 3.90 -2.91
N ALA A 196 13.72 2.75 -3.22
CA ALA A 196 15.16 2.65 -3.33
C ALA A 196 15.75 3.54 -4.43
N GLU A 197 15.07 3.67 -5.56
CA GLU A 197 15.49 4.54 -6.67
C GLU A 197 15.45 6.03 -6.31
N ASN A 198 14.37 6.46 -5.62
CA ASN A 198 14.17 7.86 -5.30
C ASN A 198 14.92 8.35 -4.05
N VAL A 199 15.26 7.45 -3.11
CA VAL A 199 16.16 7.76 -1.98
C VAL A 199 17.59 8.01 -2.47
N VAL A 200 18.05 7.24 -3.45
CA VAL A 200 19.45 7.28 -3.96
C VAL A 200 19.70 8.52 -4.84
N CYS A 201 18.71 9.04 -5.56
CA CYS A 201 18.93 10.15 -6.49
C CYS A 201 19.05 11.53 -5.85
N GLY A 202 18.74 11.72 -4.56
CA GLY A 202 18.77 13.06 -3.95
C GLY A 202 18.01 14.11 -4.75
N ALA A 203 17.02 13.67 -5.54
CA ALA A 203 16.22 14.56 -6.38
C ALA A 203 15.34 15.36 -5.42
N GLY A 204 15.71 16.63 -5.26
CA GLY A 204 15.03 17.55 -4.36
C GLY A 204 13.51 17.50 -4.51
N LEU A 205 12.85 17.84 -3.41
CA LEU A 205 11.41 17.92 -3.15
C LEU A 205 10.49 18.45 -4.28
N GLY A 206 11.04 19.01 -5.36
CA GLY A 206 10.30 19.41 -6.56
C GLY A 206 9.68 18.25 -7.34
N ALA A 207 10.30 17.05 -7.34
CA ALA A 207 9.74 15.89 -8.03
C ALA A 207 8.51 15.31 -7.30
N TRP A 208 8.53 15.32 -5.98
CA TRP A 208 7.44 14.79 -5.15
C TRP A 208 6.21 15.71 -5.11
N ARG A 209 6.37 17.03 -5.24
CA ARG A 209 5.25 17.98 -5.39
C ARG A 209 4.54 17.91 -6.74
N GLN A 210 5.21 17.41 -7.78
CA GLN A 210 4.64 17.24 -9.13
C GLN A 210 4.05 15.84 -9.36
N LEU A 211 4.34 14.87 -8.49
CA LEU A 211 3.61 13.61 -8.41
C LEU A 211 2.23 13.87 -7.80
N ARG A 212 1.37 14.54 -8.58
CA ARG A 212 -0.08 14.34 -8.49
C ARG A 212 -0.28 12.87 -8.87
N TRP A 213 -0.27 11.99 -7.87
CA TRP A 213 -0.45 10.56 -8.09
C TRP A 213 -1.74 10.37 -8.89
N PRO A 214 -1.72 9.66 -10.03
CA PRO A 214 -2.86 9.60 -10.92
C PRO A 214 -3.97 8.80 -10.26
N VAL A 215 -4.99 9.51 -9.78
CA VAL A 215 -6.30 8.95 -9.44
C VAL A 215 -7.01 8.39 -10.70
N GLU A 216 -6.47 8.64 -11.89
CA GLU A 216 -7.01 8.16 -13.16
C GLU A 216 -6.21 6.99 -13.72
N ARG A 217 -6.51 5.77 -13.25
CA ARG A 217 -6.44 4.55 -14.07
C ARG A 217 -7.07 3.36 -13.36
N GLN A 218 -8.39 3.36 -13.27
CA GLN A 218 -9.21 2.14 -13.18
C GLN A 218 -10.63 2.47 -13.66
N LEU A 219 -10.76 2.48 -14.99
CA LEU A 219 -11.94 1.97 -15.70
C LEU A 219 -11.57 0.56 -16.19
#